data_AF-A0A7V1GUE6-F1
#
_entry.id   AF-A0A7V1GUE6-F1
#
_cell.length_a   1.000
_cell.length_b   1.000
_cell.length_c   1.000
_cell.angle_alpha   90.00
_cell.angle_beta   90.00
_cell.angle_gamma   90.00
#
_symmetry.space_group_name_H-M   'P 1'
#
loop_
_entity.id
_entity.type
_entity.pdbx_description
1 polymer ?
#
loop_
_entity_poly.entity_id
_entity_poly.type
_entity_poly.pdbx_seq_one_letter_code
_entity_poly.pdbx_strand_id
1 'polypeptide(L)' 'MFKLFKEKCPICGMELKKGEDYIKEHGKKFCSEECREEYQKKLTKGQSKTTGGGCCH' A
#
# COMPACT_ATOMS: atom_id res chain seq x y z
N MET A 1 24.89 -15.82 1.90
CA MET A 1 23.97 -15.66 3.05
C MET A 1 22.72 -14.92 2.58
N PHE A 2 21.59 -15.61 2.49
CA PHE A 2 20.33 -15.04 2.03
C PHE A 2 19.75 -14.14 3.12
N LYS A 3 19.86 -12.82 2.95
CA LYS A 3 19.12 -11.86 3.77
C LYS A 3 17.63 -12.15 3.59
N LEU A 4 17.01 -12.73 4.61
CA LEU A 4 15.55 -12.81 4.71
C LEU A 4 15.03 -11.38 4.83
N PHE A 5 14.71 -10.78 3.70
CA PHE A 5 13.90 -9.57 3.66
C PHE A 5 12.52 -9.95 4.18
N LYS A 6 12.28 -9.68 5.47
CA LYS A 6 10.96 -9.78 6.06
C LYS A 6 10.11 -8.67 5.46
N GLU A 7 9.13 -9.05 4.65
CA GLU A 7 8.13 -8.11 4.16
C GLU A 7 7.25 -7.70 5.34
N LYS A 8 6.86 -6.43 5.42
CA LYS A 8 5.97 -5.94 6.47
C LYS A 8 4.80 -5.23 5.82
N CYS A 9 3.62 -5.37 6.42
CA CYS A 9 2.45 -4.63 5.96
C CYS A 9 2.69 -3.12 6.15
N PRO A 10 2.53 -2.30 5.10
CA PRO A 10 2.75 -0.85 5.21
C PRO A 10 1.67 -0.12 6.00
N ILE A 11 0.59 -0.81 6.39
CA ILE A 11 -0.56 -0.25 7.12
C ILE A 11 -0.52 -0.67 8.58
N CYS A 12 -0.54 -1.98 8.84
CA CYS A 12 -0.56 -2.53 10.20
C CYS A 12 0.84 -2.70 10.80
N GLY A 13 1.91 -2.70 9.99
CA GLY A 13 3.29 -2.95 10.45
C GLY A 13 3.60 -4.42 10.77
N MET A 14 2.63 -5.32 10.59
CA MET A 14 2.77 -6.75 10.85
C MET A 14 3.81 -7.40 9.94
N GLU A 15 4.60 -8.33 10.51
CA GLU A 15 5.59 -9.11 9.78
C GLU A 15 4.91 -10.16 8.90
N LEU A 16 5.16 -10.09 7.59
CA LEU A 16 4.62 -10.99 6.58
C LEU A 16 5.63 -12.13 6.36
N LYS A 17 5.24 -13.34 6.74
CA LYS A 17 6.00 -14.57 6.59
C LYS A 17 5.92 -15.11 5.16
N LYS A 18 7.06 -15.46 4.59
CA LYS A 18 7.09 -16.06 3.25
C LYS A 18 6.32 -17.39 3.25
N GLY A 19 5.30 -17.51 2.40
CA GLY A 19 4.50 -18.72 2.23
C GLY A 19 3.06 -18.63 2.74
N GLU A 20 2.65 -17.51 3.35
CA GLU A 20 1.24 -17.26 3.65
C GLU A 20 0.54 -16.53 2.50
N ASP A 21 -0.77 -16.67 2.45
CA ASP A 21 -1.62 -15.97 1.48
C ASP A 21 -1.79 -14.52 1.93
N TYR A 22 -1.08 -13.61 1.25
CA TYR A 22 -1.19 -12.18 1.49
C TYR A 22 -1.64 -11.46 0.22
N ILE A 23 -2.45 -10.44 0.42
CA ILE A 23 -2.95 -9.64 -0.68
C ILE A 23 -1.81 -8.75 -1.18
N LYS A 24 -1.50 -8.84 -2.47
CA LYS A 24 -0.45 -8.04 -3.11
C LYS A 24 -1.06 -7.00 -4.03
N GLU A 25 -0.84 -5.72 -3.73
CA GLU A 25 -1.36 -4.61 -4.51
C GLU A 25 -0.34 -3.46 -4.57
N HIS A 26 -0.25 -2.78 -5.72
CA HIS A 26 0.73 -1.69 -5.95
C HIS A 26 2.18 -2.08 -5.58
N GLY A 27 2.56 -3.35 -5.71
CA GLY A 27 3.89 -3.86 -5.34
C GLY A 27 4.13 -3.98 -3.82
N LYS A 28 3.10 -3.79 -2.99
CA LYS A 28 3.12 -4.00 -1.53
C LYS A 28 2.27 -5.20 -1.15
N LYS A 29 2.58 -5.81 0.00
CA LYS A 29 1.79 -6.91 0.57
C LYS A 29 1.04 -6.43 1.81
N PHE A 30 -0.18 -6.93 1.99
CA PHE A 30 -1.07 -6.54 3.08
C PHE A 30 -1.44 -7.74 3.94
N CYS A 31 -1.52 -7.50 5.25
CA CYS A 31 -1.91 -8.50 6.24
C CYS A 31 -3.39 -8.88 6.13
N SER A 32 -4.24 -7.98 5.62
CA SER A 32 -5.70 -8.15 5.52
C SER A 32 -6.30 -7.24 4.45
N GLU A 33 -7.54 -7.51 4.05
CA GLU A 33 -8.30 -6.69 3.09
C GLU A 33 -8.49 -5.25 3.57
N GLU A 34 -8.81 -5.06 4.86
CA GLU A 34 -8.94 -3.72 5.45
C GLU A 34 -7.66 -2.88 5.28
N CYS A 35 -6.49 -3.50 5.45
CA CYS A 35 -5.21 -2.83 5.22
C CYS A 35 -5.03 -2.44 3.75
N ARG A 36 -5.39 -3.34 2.83
CA ARG A 36 -5.35 -3.06 1.39
C ARG A 36 -6.27 -1.89 1.04
N GLU A 37 -7.51 -1.91 1.51
CA GLU A 37 -8.49 -0.85 1.24
C GLU A 37 -8.04 0.51 1.81
N GLU A 38 -7.54 0.54 3.04
CA GLU A 38 -6.99 1.76 3.64
C GLU A 38 -5.78 2.30 2.86
N TYR A 39 -4.93 1.40 2.36
CA TYR A 39 -3.83 1.79 1.50
C TYR A 39 -4.31 2.36 0.16
N GLN A 40 -5.28 1.72 -0.47
CA GLN A 40 -5.89 2.19 -1.70
C GLN A 40 -6.50 3.57 -1.53
N LYS A 41 -7.31 3.79 -0.47
CA LYS A 41 -7.89 5.10 -0.11
C LYS A 41 -6.81 6.18 0.07
N LYS A 42 -5.66 5.84 0.68
CA LYS A 42 -4.53 6.75 0.85
C LYS A 42 -3.85 7.07 -0.50
N LEU A 43 -3.73 6.10 -1.39
CA LEU A 43 -3.17 6.31 -2.74
C LEU A 43 -4.05 7.24 -3.58
N THR A 44 -5.37 7.05 -3.58
CA THR A 44 -6.28 7.92 -4.36
C THR A 44 -6.24 9.36 -3.83
N LYS A 45 -6.20 9.54 -2.51
CA LYS A 45 -6.11 10.86 -1.87
C LYS A 45 -4.74 11.53 -2.06
N GLY A 46 -3.67 10.74 -2.19
CA GLY A 46 -2.30 11.22 -2.38
C GLY A 46 -2.00 11.75 -3.79
N GLN A 47 -2.75 11.31 -4.81
CA GLN A 47 -2.66 11.84 -6.19
C GLN A 47 -3.55 13.08 -6.42
N SER A 48 -3.78 13.89 -5.38
CA SER A 48 -4.43 15.20 -5.51
C SER A 48 -3.51 16.31 -5.02
N LYS A 49 -2.24 16.33 -5.44
CA LYS A 49 -1.38 17.53 -5.40
C LYS A 49 -0.35 17.55 -6.53
N THR A 50 -0.83 17.84 -7.74
CA THR A 50 -0.21 18.70 -8.79
C THR A 50 -1.24 18.77 -9.92
N THR A 51 -2.20 19.70 -9.84
CA THR A 51 -2.24 20.99 -10.57
C THR A 51 -3.00 20.87 -11.88
N GLY A 52 -4.30 21.19 -11.79
CA GLY A 52 -5.17 21.47 -12.94
C GLY A 52 -6.47 22.18 -12.50
N GLY A 53 -6.44 22.86 -11.36
CA GLY A 53 -7.52 23.76 -10.96
C GLY A 53 -7.28 25.11 -11.60
N GLY A 54 -8.16 25.49 -12.53
CA GLY A 54 -8.10 26.80 -13.18
C GLY A 54 -8.93 26.87 -14.45
N CYS A 55 -10.22 26.52 -14.38
CA CYS A 55 -11.20 27.09 -15.30
C CYS A 55 -11.26 28.59 -14.98
N CYS A 56 -10.52 29.41 -15.72
CA CYS A 56 -10.71 30.86 -15.72
C CYS A 56 -11.48 31.22 -17.00
N HIS A 57 -12.57 31.96 -16.78
CA HIS A 57 -13.53 32.51 -17.72
C HIS A 57 -12.87 33.26 -18.88
#